data_AF-A0A7V3FM55-F1
#
_entry.id   AF-A0A7V3FM55-F1
#
_cell.length_a   1.000
_cell.length_b   1.000
_cell.length_c   1.000
_cell.angle_alpha   90.00
_cell.angle_beta   90.00
_cell.angle_gamma   90.00
#
_symmetry.space_group_name_H-M   'P 1'
#
loop_
_entity.id
_entity.type
_entity.pdbx_description
1 polymer ?
#
loop_
_entity_poly.entity_id
_entity_poly.type
_entity_poly.pdbx_seq_one_letter_code
_entity_poly.pdbx_strand_id
1 'polypeptide(L)' 'PPGWWVKISAVFHKTFVEVSEEGTEAAAATAISMLAGSAPPPPEAPFTMVVDRPFVAAIEDGTTGLALFLGAIVAPQ' A
#
# COMPACT_ATOMS: atom_id res chain seq x y z
N PRO A 1 -34.97 21.32 -34.01
CA PRO A 1 -34.42 19.94 -34.17
C PRO A 1 -34.63 19.15 -32.87
N PRO A 2 -35.16 17.91 -32.90
CA PRO A 2 -35.46 17.20 -31.66
C PRO A 2 -34.13 16.82 -30.99
N GLY A 3 -33.91 17.36 -29.80
CA GLY A 3 -32.73 17.10 -28.97
C GLY A 3 -32.88 15.76 -28.27
N TRP A 4 -32.08 14.79 -28.68
CA TRP A 4 -31.95 13.53 -27.95
C TRP A 4 -30.86 13.69 -26.91
N TRP A 5 -31.25 13.87 -25.65
CA TRP A 5 -30.34 13.91 -24.52
C TRP A 5 -29.89 12.49 -24.22
N VAL A 6 -28.63 12.18 -24.51
CA VAL A 6 -27.98 10.95 -24.06
C VAL A 6 -27.30 11.26 -22.72
N LYS A 7 -27.50 10.39 -21.72
CA LYS A 7 -26.83 10.47 -20.42
C LYS A 7 -26.22 9.12 -20.06
N ILE A 8 -25.15 9.14 -19.28
CA ILE A 8 -24.53 7.92 -18.74
C ILE A 8 -25.49 7.32 -17.71
N SER A 9 -25.87 6.06 -17.92
CA SER A 9 -26.77 5.33 -17.02
C SER A 9 -26.04 4.67 -15.86
N ALA A 10 -24.84 4.13 -16.11
CA ALA A 10 -24.00 3.50 -15.10
C ALA A 10 -22.53 3.53 -15.53
N VAL A 11 -21.64 3.57 -14.55
CA VAL A 11 -20.21 3.32 -14.70
C VAL A 11 -19.85 2.25 -13.68
N PHE A 12 -19.29 1.14 -14.15
CA PHE A 12 -18.86 0.05 -13.29
C PHE A 12 -17.34 0.08 -13.17
N HIS A 13 -16.85 0.07 -11.92
CA HIS A 13 -15.43 0.03 -11.61
C HIS A 13 -15.18 -1.12 -10.63
N LYS A 14 -14.24 -2.01 -10.98
CA LYS A 14 -13.85 -3.16 -10.17
C LYS A 14 -12.35 -3.10 -9.96
N THR A 15 -11.92 -3.23 -8.71
CA THR A 15 -10.50 -3.24 -8.31
C THR A 15 -10.19 -4.47 -7.49
N PHE A 16 -8.92 -4.83 -7.43
CA PHE A 16 -8.38 -5.91 -6.62
C PHE A 16 -6.99 -5.52 -6.14
N VAL A 17 -6.71 -5.72 -4.86
CA VAL A 17 -5.42 -5.50 -4.21
C VAL A 17 -5.16 -6.67 -3.29
N GLU A 18 -3.97 -7.25 -3.38
CA GLU A 18 -3.49 -8.35 -2.54
C GLU A 18 -2.17 -7.92 -1.88
N VAL A 19 -2.00 -8.28 -0.62
CA VAL A 19 -0.79 -7.98 0.15
C VAL A 19 -0.27 -9.30 0.71
N SER A 20 0.98 -9.64 0.38
CA SER A 20 1.66 -10.86 0.84
C SER A 20 3.10 -10.58 1.25
N GLU A 21 3.72 -11.55 1.90
CA GLU A 21 5.09 -11.45 2.43
C GLU A 21 6.16 -11.48 1.33
N GLU A 22 5.85 -12.04 0.16
CA GLU A 22 6.79 -12.17 -0.97
C GLU A 22 7.36 -10.81 -1.42
N GLY A 23 6.57 -9.73 -1.29
CA GLY A 23 7.03 -8.36 -1.56
C GLY A 23 7.91 -7.74 -0.46
N THR A 24 7.93 -8.31 0.74
CA THR A 24 8.66 -7.82 1.93
C THR A 24 9.91 -8.66 2.23
N GLU A 25 9.97 -9.90 1.75
CA GLU A 25 11.07 -10.84 1.94
C GLU A 25 12.43 -10.29 1.44
N ALA A 26 12.42 -9.54 0.32
CA ALA A 26 13.63 -8.93 -0.25
C ALA A 26 14.26 -7.87 0.67
N ALA A 27 13.46 -7.10 1.40
CA ALA A 27 13.96 -6.10 2.34
C ALA A 27 14.54 -6.75 3.61
N ALA A 28 13.90 -7.84 4.10
CA ALA A 28 14.38 -8.60 5.25
C ALA A 28 15.75 -9.26 5.00
N ALA A 29 15.94 -9.85 3.81
CA ALA A 29 17.23 -10.41 3.40
C ALA A 29 18.36 -9.35 3.39
N THR A 30 18.04 -8.12 2.95
CA THR A 30 19.00 -7.00 2.92
C THR A 30 19.45 -6.58 4.32
N ALA A 31 18.52 -6.50 5.28
CA ALA A 31 18.83 -6.18 6.67
C ALA A 31 19.78 -7.21 7.32
N ILE A 32 19.56 -8.50 7.06
CA ILE A 32 20.45 -9.58 7.54
C ILE A 32 21.86 -9.41 6.96
N SER A 33 21.98 -9.05 5.67
CA SER A 33 23.28 -8.79 5.04
C SER A 33 24.01 -7.59 5.68
N MET A 34 23.30 -6.52 6.05
CA MET A 34 23.88 -5.37 6.76
C MET A 34 24.36 -5.74 8.18
N LEU A 35 23.59 -6.54 8.93
CA LEU A 35 23.95 -7.07 10.25
C LEU A 35 25.20 -7.95 10.21
N ALA A 36 25.40 -8.71 9.14
CA ALA A 36 26.57 -9.55 8.95
C ALA A 36 27.85 -8.76 8.61
N GLY A 37 27.76 -7.48 8.25
CA GLY A 37 28.86 -6.71 7.66
C GLY A 37 29.24 -5.38 8.30
N SER A 38 28.48 -4.82 9.26
CA SER A 38 28.80 -3.51 9.84
C SER A 38 28.19 -3.35 11.22
N ALA A 39 28.97 -2.93 12.23
CA ALA A 39 28.45 -2.55 13.54
C ALA A 39 28.01 -1.07 13.50
N PRO A 40 26.69 -0.76 13.51
CA PRO A 40 26.21 0.62 13.56
C PRO A 40 26.27 1.13 15.01
N PRO A 41 26.23 2.46 15.24
CA PRO A 41 26.04 3.03 16.58
C PRO A 41 24.77 2.47 17.24
N PRO A 42 24.71 2.41 18.59
CA PRO A 42 23.58 1.81 19.30
C PRO A 42 22.28 2.46 18.81
N PRO A 43 21.38 1.71 18.17
CA PRO A 43 20.21 2.30 17.56
C PRO A 43 19.25 2.80 18.64
N GLU A 44 18.60 3.94 18.37
CA GLU A 44 17.37 4.29 19.06
C GLU A 44 16.40 3.11 19.00
N ALA A 45 15.59 2.92 20.06
CA ALA A 45 14.69 1.79 20.14
C ALA A 45 13.84 1.68 18.86
N PRO A 46 13.72 0.49 18.25
CA PRO A 46 13.03 0.35 16.98
C PRO A 46 11.58 0.76 17.09
N PHE A 47 11.10 1.49 16.08
CA PHE A 47 9.68 1.83 15.97
C PHE A 47 8.86 0.55 15.79
N THR A 48 7.84 0.37 16.61
CA THR A 48 6.92 -0.77 16.54
C THR A 48 5.60 -0.31 15.93
N MET A 49 5.23 -0.87 14.78
CA MET A 49 3.95 -0.64 14.11
C MET A 49 3.11 -1.91 14.16
N VAL A 50 2.00 -1.86 14.89
CA VAL A 50 1.01 -2.94 14.96
C VAL A 50 -0.25 -2.47 14.25
N VAL A 51 -0.68 -3.22 13.23
CA VAL A 51 -1.85 -2.91 12.39
C VAL A 51 -2.95 -3.95 12.64
N ASP A 52 -3.47 -3.98 13.86
CA ASP A 52 -4.42 -4.98 14.38
C ASP A 52 -5.88 -4.48 14.49
N ARG A 53 -6.19 -3.35 13.84
CA ARG A 53 -7.49 -2.68 13.83
C ARG A 53 -7.71 -1.96 12.49
N PRO A 54 -8.95 -1.54 12.15
CA PRO A 54 -9.23 -0.91 10.87
C PRO A 54 -8.26 0.23 10.51
N PHE A 55 -7.81 0.22 9.26
CA PHE A 55 -6.81 1.16 8.75
C PHE A 55 -7.08 1.53 7.29
N VAL A 56 -6.42 2.59 6.82
CA VAL A 56 -6.46 3.05 5.42
C VAL A 56 -5.14 2.70 4.76
N ALA A 57 -5.20 2.24 3.51
CA ALA A 57 -4.04 2.03 2.66
C ALA A 57 -4.18 2.82 1.36
N ALA A 58 -3.06 3.34 0.87
CA ALA A 58 -2.95 4.00 -0.42
C ALA A 58 -1.76 3.45 -1.19
N ILE A 59 -1.92 3.30 -2.50
CA ILE A 59 -0.82 3.07 -3.43
C ILE A 59 -0.69 4.36 -4.24
N GLU A 60 0.45 5.04 -4.09
CA GLU A 60 0.68 6.34 -4.69
C GLU A 60 1.87 6.28 -5.65
N ASP A 61 1.81 7.07 -6.72
CA ASP A 61 3.02 7.37 -7.49
C ASP A 61 3.92 8.30 -6.68
N GLY A 62 5.10 7.82 -6.28
CA GLY A 62 6.05 8.57 -5.46
C GLY A 62 6.61 9.84 -6.12
N THR A 63 6.47 10.01 -7.44
CA THR A 63 6.94 11.23 -8.14
C THR A 63 5.89 12.34 -8.09
N THR A 64 4.62 12.00 -8.33
CA THR A 64 3.53 12.98 -8.47
C THR A 64 2.63 13.08 -7.24
N GLY A 65 2.68 12.10 -6.34
CA GLY A 65 1.75 11.96 -5.22
C GLY A 65 0.35 11.53 -5.65
N LEU A 66 0.16 11.06 -6.89
CA LEU A 66 -1.14 10.62 -7.37
C LEU A 66 -1.52 9.28 -6.71
N ALA A 67 -2.66 9.26 -6.01
CA ALA A 67 -3.24 8.03 -5.48
C ALA A 67 -3.78 7.16 -6.64
N LEU A 68 -3.12 6.02 -6.87
CA LEU A 68 -3.53 4.99 -7.82
C LEU A 68 -4.59 4.08 -7.19
N PHE A 69 -4.46 3.81 -5.89
CA PHE A 69 -5.45 3.10 -5.08
C PHE A 69 -5.59 3.77 -3.73
N LEU A 70 -6.81 3.79 -3.21
CA LEU A 70 -7.13 4.25 -1.86
C LEU A 70 -8.28 3.39 -1.32
N GLY A 71 -8.11 2.85 -0.12
CA GLY A 71 -9.12 1.99 0.47
C GLY A 71 -8.99 1.83 1.98
N ALA A 72 -10.08 1.41 2.60
CA ALA A 72 -10.11 1.05 4.02
C ALA A 72 -10.13 -0.47 4.17
N ILE A 73 -9.23 -1.00 4.99
CA ILE A 73 -9.18 -2.40 5.40
C ILE A 73 -9.83 -2.47 6.77
N VAL A 74 -11.06 -3.01 6.80
CA VAL A 74 -11.88 -3.11 8.01
C VAL A 74 -11.87 -4.55 8.54
N ALA A 75 -11.81 -5.53 7.64
CA ALA A 75 -11.75 -6.95 7.96
C ALA A 75 -10.85 -7.64 6.92
N PRO A 76 -9.54 -7.83 7.20
CA PRO A 76 -8.66 -8.61 6.33
C PRO A 76 -9.10 -10.07 6.33
N GLN A 77 -8.83 -10.77 5.22
CA GLN A 77 -9.07 -12.20 5.07
C GLN A 77 -7.77 -12.99 5.20
#